data_AF-A0A5E4BKS5-F1
#
_entry.id   AF-A0A5E4BKS5-F1
#
_cell.length_a   1.000
_cell.length_b   1.000
_cell.length_c   1.000
_cell.angle_alpha   90.00
_cell.angle_beta   90.00
_cell.angle_gamma   90.00
#
_symmetry.space_group_name_H-M   'P 1'
#
loop_
_entity.id
_entity.type
_entity.pdbx_description
1 polymer ?
#
loop_
_entity_poly.entity_id
_entity_poly.type
_entity_poly.pdbx_seq_one_letter_code
_entity_poly.pdbx_strand_id
1 'polypeptide(L)'
;SLPKPSIWAVPGPVVPQGSPVSIFCRGPPGAARQRLQQVGGSRVWAAESLGDAQAEAAFSFQQATPGHSGTYVCQYKTQDSWSERSDPLELLVVGVSKDKPTLSVQPGPMVALGGSVTLHCHLPSAYDVFLLSKGAELALPAGSIQGGQGKFLLSPATRAHGGTYRCYGSVNTSLHEWSAPSNLLELMVTGVYKKPQLSAVQGPSGAPQHMTTLQCRSEMWFDLFLLSQEGSANVTQRLRSQYKRGFFQANFTLNASEQARGATYRCYGSLSSFPLLWSDPSEPLRLSGRGSAAWNSYKVNMLRLSLAGVILLILLGFLVEAWLSRRDPRGAVERPPALPDGDRVL
;
A
#
# COMPACT_ATOMS: atom_id res chain seq x y z
N SER A 1 15.91 34.24 -33.44
CA SER A 1 16.06 32.77 -33.43
C SER A 1 14.68 32.16 -33.64
N LEU A 2 14.61 31.02 -34.35
CA LEU A 2 13.35 30.28 -34.49
C LEU A 2 12.97 29.66 -33.14
N PRO A 3 11.67 29.68 -32.73
CA PRO A 3 11.26 29.08 -31.46
C PRO A 3 11.50 27.57 -31.45
N LYS A 4 11.81 27.03 -30.28
CA LYS A 4 11.97 25.59 -30.06
C LYS A 4 10.65 24.84 -30.30
N PRO A 5 10.66 23.71 -31.04
CA PRO A 5 9.47 22.87 -31.17
C PRO A 5 9.19 22.09 -29.88
N SER A 6 7.92 21.76 -29.67
CA SER A 6 7.48 20.84 -28.63
C SER A 6 7.34 19.41 -29.17
N ILE A 7 7.63 18.42 -28.32
CA ILE A 7 7.58 17.00 -28.64
C ILE A 7 6.86 16.24 -27.52
N TRP A 8 6.03 15.25 -27.87
CA TRP A 8 5.36 14.36 -26.91
C TRP A 8 4.93 13.06 -27.57
N ALA A 9 4.57 12.05 -26.77
CA ALA A 9 4.03 10.77 -27.25
C ALA A 9 2.59 10.57 -26.80
N VAL A 10 1.78 9.93 -27.64
CA VAL A 10 0.40 9.52 -27.34
C VAL A 10 0.26 8.02 -27.57
N PRO A 11 -0.29 7.24 -26.60
CA PRO A 11 -0.91 7.69 -25.35
C PRO A 11 0.09 8.11 -24.26
N GLY A 12 1.38 7.83 -24.45
CA GLY A 12 2.45 8.24 -23.54
C GLY A 12 3.81 7.68 -23.97
N PRO A 13 4.89 8.07 -23.27
CA PRO A 13 6.25 7.59 -23.54
C PRO A 13 6.50 6.13 -23.15
N VAL A 14 5.63 5.49 -22.36
CA VAL A 14 5.75 4.06 -21.98
C VAL A 14 4.71 3.25 -22.72
N VAL A 15 5.15 2.37 -23.62
CA VAL A 15 4.27 1.70 -24.59
C VAL A 15 4.44 0.18 -24.49
N PRO A 16 3.36 -0.59 -24.29
CA PRO A 16 3.46 -2.05 -24.37
C PRO A 16 3.85 -2.51 -25.77
N GLN A 17 4.67 -3.55 -25.87
CA GLN A 17 5.03 -4.15 -27.15
C GLN A 17 3.80 -4.50 -27.99
N GLY A 18 3.86 -4.22 -29.29
CA GLY A 18 2.77 -4.44 -30.24
C GLY A 18 1.66 -3.38 -30.19
N SER A 19 1.63 -2.49 -29.21
CA SER A 19 0.65 -1.40 -29.13
C SER A 19 1.02 -0.25 -30.07
N PRO A 20 0.03 0.51 -30.57
CA PRO A 20 0.30 1.70 -31.36
C PRO A 20 0.78 2.86 -30.49
N VAL A 21 1.69 3.67 -31.02
CA VAL A 21 2.12 4.93 -30.41
C VAL A 21 2.43 5.95 -31.51
N SER A 22 2.11 7.22 -31.26
CA SER A 22 2.50 8.32 -32.13
C SER A 22 3.32 9.33 -31.36
N ILE A 23 4.47 9.70 -31.93
CA ILE A 23 5.25 10.84 -31.47
C ILE A 23 4.81 12.07 -32.25
N PHE A 24 4.44 13.12 -31.54
CA PHE A 24 4.02 14.38 -32.12
C PHE A 24 5.14 15.40 -32.00
N CYS A 25 5.29 16.21 -33.05
CA CYS A 25 6.18 17.36 -33.06
C CYS A 25 5.40 18.58 -33.51
N ARG A 26 5.43 19.66 -32.72
CA ARG A 26 4.74 20.90 -33.02
C ARG A 26 5.70 22.07 -33.12
N GLY A 27 5.66 22.73 -34.27
CA GLY A 27 6.33 24.00 -34.53
C GLY A 27 5.35 25.17 -34.47
N PRO A 28 5.82 26.38 -34.84
CA PRO A 28 4.94 27.52 -35.12
C PRO A 28 4.14 27.31 -36.41
N PRO A 29 3.03 28.04 -36.60
CA PRO A 29 2.33 28.10 -37.89
C PRO A 29 3.29 28.47 -39.04
N GLY A 30 3.07 27.89 -40.22
CA GLY A 30 3.92 28.11 -41.41
C GLY A 30 5.19 27.24 -41.47
N ALA A 31 5.36 26.27 -40.57
CA ALA A 31 6.38 25.24 -40.71
C ALA A 31 6.08 24.37 -41.94
N ALA A 32 7.03 24.24 -42.86
CA ALA A 32 6.85 23.52 -44.14
C ALA A 32 7.16 22.02 -44.03
N ARG A 33 8.06 21.64 -43.11
CA ARG A 33 8.43 20.24 -42.86
C ARG A 33 8.80 20.03 -41.40
N GLN A 34 8.53 18.84 -40.89
CA GLN A 34 8.98 18.40 -39.57
C GLN A 34 9.78 17.10 -39.71
N ARG A 35 10.79 16.94 -38.87
CA ARG A 35 11.55 15.70 -38.75
C ARG A 35 11.66 15.26 -37.31
N LEU A 36 11.65 13.95 -37.14
CA LEU A 36 11.91 13.25 -35.90
C LEU A 36 13.22 12.47 -36.06
N GLN A 37 14.08 12.54 -35.05
CA GLN A 37 15.37 11.87 -35.04
C GLN A 37 15.53 11.08 -33.74
N GLN A 38 15.94 9.83 -33.84
CA GLN A 38 16.35 9.03 -32.70
C GLN A 38 17.82 9.33 -32.40
N VAL A 39 18.11 9.79 -31.18
CA VAL A 39 19.47 10.12 -30.73
C VAL A 39 20.30 8.84 -30.67
N GLY A 40 21.48 8.85 -31.30
CA GLY A 40 22.37 7.68 -31.39
C GLY A 40 21.96 6.64 -32.45
N GLY A 41 20.80 6.81 -33.10
CA GLY A 41 20.36 5.99 -34.23
C GLY A 41 20.66 6.65 -35.58
N SER A 42 20.57 5.86 -36.66
CA SER A 42 20.61 6.37 -38.05
C SER A 42 19.22 6.75 -38.58
N ARG A 43 18.15 6.43 -37.83
CA ARG A 43 16.76 6.59 -38.27
C ARG A 43 16.30 8.04 -38.16
N VAL A 44 15.82 8.56 -39.27
CA VAL A 44 15.20 9.88 -39.38
C VAL A 44 13.85 9.70 -40.05
N TRP A 45 12.79 10.20 -39.41
CA TRP A 45 11.46 10.23 -39.97
C TRP A 45 11.15 11.67 -40.37
N ALA A 46 10.54 11.86 -41.54
CA ALA A 46 10.14 13.16 -42.03
C ALA A 46 8.65 13.15 -42.39
N ALA A 47 7.96 14.24 -42.07
CA ALA A 47 6.58 14.47 -42.44
C ALA A 47 6.48 15.84 -43.11
N GLU A 48 5.67 15.92 -44.16
CA GLU A 48 5.28 17.19 -44.77
C GLU A 48 3.99 17.68 -44.10
N SER A 49 3.94 18.96 -43.77
CA SER A 49 2.75 19.58 -43.20
C SER A 49 1.69 19.81 -44.29
N LEU A 50 0.46 19.37 -44.02
CA LEU A 50 -0.70 19.62 -44.88
C LEU A 50 -1.25 21.04 -44.61
N GLY A 51 -0.66 22.02 -45.29
CA GLY A 51 -1.18 23.38 -45.41
C GLY A 51 -0.94 24.31 -44.21
N ASP A 52 -1.20 25.60 -44.43
CA ASP A 52 -0.86 26.74 -43.55
C ASP A 52 -1.45 26.66 -42.12
N ALA A 53 -2.38 25.75 -41.87
CA ALA A 53 -3.06 25.59 -40.58
C ALA A 53 -2.45 24.51 -39.67
N GLN A 54 -1.68 23.54 -40.20
CA GLN A 54 -1.27 22.36 -39.44
C GLN A 54 0.19 22.47 -38.98
N ALA A 55 0.38 23.04 -37.79
CA ALA A 55 1.69 23.23 -37.17
C ALA A 55 2.28 21.94 -36.52
N GLU A 56 1.58 20.82 -36.63
CA GLU A 56 1.83 19.59 -35.89
C GLU A 56 1.96 18.38 -36.83
N ALA A 57 3.04 17.62 -36.66
CA ALA A 57 3.30 16.38 -37.39
C ALA A 57 3.24 15.18 -36.45
N ALA A 58 2.62 14.10 -36.91
CA ALA A 58 2.52 12.84 -36.18
C ALA A 58 3.38 11.75 -36.85
N PHE A 59 4.24 11.11 -36.05
CA PHE A 59 5.07 9.98 -36.46
C PHE A 59 4.55 8.73 -35.77
N SER A 60 3.72 7.96 -36.49
CA SER A 60 2.96 6.84 -35.94
C SER A 60 3.67 5.50 -36.15
N PHE A 61 3.83 4.75 -35.07
CA PHE A 61 4.24 3.36 -35.07
C PHE A 61 3.01 2.50 -34.76
N GLN A 62 2.53 1.73 -35.75
CA GLN A 62 1.33 0.89 -35.57
C GLN A 62 1.56 -0.25 -34.58
N GLN A 63 2.78 -0.78 -34.56
CA GLN A 63 3.21 -1.82 -33.64
C GLN A 63 4.55 -1.42 -33.01
N ALA A 64 4.53 -1.14 -31.71
CA ALA A 64 5.75 -0.85 -30.97
C ALA A 64 6.66 -2.08 -30.89
N THR A 65 7.92 -1.92 -31.28
CA THR A 65 8.95 -2.97 -31.20
C THR A 65 10.07 -2.52 -30.26
N PRO A 66 10.85 -3.44 -29.66
CA PRO A 66 11.98 -3.09 -28.80
C PRO A 66 12.95 -2.06 -29.41
N GLY A 67 13.17 -2.12 -30.73
CA GLY A 67 14.02 -1.18 -31.46
C GLY A 67 13.47 0.22 -31.62
N HIS A 68 12.22 0.49 -31.20
CA HIS A 68 11.68 1.85 -31.12
C HIS A 68 12.05 2.54 -29.80
N SER A 69 12.52 1.81 -28.78
CA SER A 69 12.98 2.42 -27.53
C SER A 69 14.16 3.36 -27.76
N GLY A 70 14.22 4.45 -27.02
CA GLY A 70 15.33 5.41 -27.05
C GLY A 70 14.89 6.85 -26.95
N THR A 71 15.85 7.76 -27.05
CA THR A 71 15.62 9.20 -26.96
C THR A 71 15.33 9.79 -28.33
N TYR A 72 14.26 10.55 -28.45
CA TYR A 72 13.84 11.22 -29.66
C TYR A 72 13.91 12.74 -29.51
N VAL A 73 14.30 13.42 -30.59
CA VAL A 73 14.24 14.88 -30.71
C VAL A 73 13.60 15.24 -32.04
N CYS A 74 12.88 16.35 -32.08
CA CYS A 74 12.27 16.83 -33.31
C CYS A 74 12.72 18.24 -33.68
N GLN A 75 12.60 18.56 -34.97
CA GLN A 75 12.92 19.86 -35.55
C GLN A 75 11.91 20.17 -36.65
N TYR A 76 11.65 21.46 -36.87
CA TYR A 76 10.88 21.92 -38.03
C TYR A 76 11.73 22.80 -38.93
N LYS A 77 11.32 22.86 -40.20
CA LYS A 77 11.92 23.70 -41.22
C LYS A 77 10.95 24.80 -41.62
N THR A 78 11.44 26.03 -41.58
CA THR A 78 10.84 27.18 -42.27
C THR A 78 11.44 27.30 -43.66
N GLN A 79 10.97 28.22 -44.51
CA GLN A 79 11.50 28.37 -45.88
C GLN A 79 13.03 28.47 -45.90
N ASP A 80 13.62 29.20 -44.96
CA ASP A 80 15.05 29.55 -44.98
C ASP A 80 15.93 28.69 -44.07
N SER A 81 15.40 28.15 -42.96
CA SER A 81 16.24 27.46 -41.96
C SER A 81 15.51 26.43 -41.10
N TRP A 82 16.31 25.52 -40.54
CA TRP A 82 15.87 24.57 -39.51
C TRP A 82 15.87 25.21 -38.13
N SER A 83 14.89 24.85 -37.32
CA SER A 83 14.85 25.19 -35.90
C SER A 83 15.96 24.49 -35.11
N GLU A 84 16.18 24.95 -33.88
CA GLU A 84 16.88 24.14 -32.88
C GLU A 84 16.11 22.84 -32.55
N ARG A 85 16.79 21.91 -31.88
CA ARG A 85 16.19 20.63 -31.45
C ARG A 85 15.21 20.85 -30.30
N SER A 86 14.12 20.09 -30.29
CA SER A 86 13.19 20.01 -29.15
C SER A 86 13.89 19.51 -27.89
N ASP A 87 13.19 19.56 -26.76
CA ASP A 87 13.56 18.77 -25.59
C ASP A 87 13.57 17.27 -25.95
N PRO A 88 14.41 16.46 -25.29
CA PRO A 88 14.43 15.03 -25.54
C PRO A 88 13.16 14.35 -25.02
N LEU A 89 12.62 13.42 -25.81
CA LEU A 89 11.55 12.51 -25.41
C LEU A 89 12.10 11.09 -25.33
N GLU A 90 12.15 10.50 -24.15
CA GLU A 90 12.48 9.09 -24.01
C GLU A 90 11.24 8.23 -24.23
N LEU A 91 11.28 7.41 -25.29
CA LEU A 91 10.26 6.40 -25.57
C LEU A 91 10.76 5.05 -25.06
N LEU A 92 9.90 4.33 -24.34
CA LEU A 92 10.22 3.00 -23.82
C LEU A 92 9.16 1.98 -24.22
N VAL A 93 9.61 0.91 -24.88
CA VAL A 93 8.78 -0.25 -25.18
C VAL A 93 8.94 -1.31 -24.09
N VAL A 94 7.81 -1.65 -23.45
CA VAL A 94 7.76 -2.55 -22.28
C VAL A 94 6.99 -3.84 -22.57
N GLY A 95 7.15 -4.86 -21.72
CA GLY A 95 6.46 -6.15 -21.86
C GLY A 95 7.07 -7.08 -22.90
N VAL A 96 8.37 -6.93 -23.18
CA VAL A 96 9.13 -7.83 -24.05
C VAL A 96 9.39 -9.16 -23.34
N SER A 97 9.80 -9.08 -22.07
CA SER A 97 9.82 -10.24 -21.18
C SER A 97 8.46 -10.42 -20.51
N LYS A 98 8.06 -11.67 -20.29
CA LYS A 98 6.81 -12.03 -19.59
C LYS A 98 6.93 -11.93 -18.07
N ASP A 99 8.13 -11.76 -17.52
CA ASP A 99 8.33 -11.63 -16.09
C ASP A 99 7.61 -10.38 -15.57
N LYS A 100 6.99 -10.52 -14.38
CA LYS A 100 6.18 -9.46 -13.79
C LYS A 100 6.76 -9.00 -12.45
N PRO A 101 7.14 -7.73 -12.31
CA PRO A 101 7.58 -7.16 -11.05
C PRO A 101 6.49 -7.18 -9.98
N THR A 102 6.94 -7.25 -8.73
CA THR A 102 6.12 -6.83 -7.59
C THR A 102 6.49 -5.41 -7.18
N LEU A 103 5.50 -4.52 -7.15
CA LEU A 103 5.66 -3.15 -6.65
C LEU A 103 5.01 -3.05 -5.27
N SER A 104 5.80 -2.64 -4.27
CA SER A 104 5.33 -2.40 -2.90
C SER A 104 5.80 -1.03 -2.41
N VAL A 105 5.25 -0.59 -1.28
CA VAL A 105 5.49 0.74 -0.73
C VAL A 105 5.63 0.68 0.79
N GLN A 106 6.64 1.36 1.33
CA GLN A 106 6.92 1.42 2.77
C GLN A 106 6.97 2.88 3.26
N PRO A 107 6.36 3.20 4.42
CA PRO A 107 5.64 2.31 5.33
C PRO A 107 4.23 1.91 4.84
N GLY A 108 3.71 2.61 3.83
CA GLY A 108 2.39 2.32 3.26
C GLY A 108 2.04 3.29 2.14
N PRO A 109 0.86 3.13 1.51
CA PRO A 109 0.45 3.91 0.34
C PRO A 109 -0.04 5.33 0.66
N MET A 110 -0.07 5.73 1.94
CA MET A 110 -0.45 7.06 2.38
C MET A 110 0.76 7.79 2.95
N VAL A 111 1.09 8.95 2.39
CA VAL A 111 2.20 9.79 2.83
C VAL A 111 1.70 11.21 3.09
N ALA A 112 2.05 11.78 4.24
CA ALA A 112 1.71 13.18 4.54
C ALA A 112 2.60 14.13 3.73
N LEU A 113 2.09 15.32 3.39
CA LEU A 113 2.91 16.39 2.82
C LEU A 113 4.18 16.62 3.67
N GLY A 114 5.33 16.75 3.01
CA GLY A 114 6.63 16.87 3.67
C GLY A 114 7.22 15.56 4.20
N GLY A 115 6.43 14.47 4.25
CA GLY A 115 6.88 13.15 4.68
C GLY A 115 7.73 12.42 3.62
N SER A 116 8.05 11.15 3.89
CA SER A 116 8.84 10.30 2.99
C SER A 116 8.22 8.93 2.83
N VAL A 117 8.33 8.37 1.62
CA VAL A 117 7.89 7.01 1.31
C VAL A 117 8.85 6.39 0.30
N THR A 118 9.09 5.09 0.41
CA THR A 118 9.93 4.35 -0.53
C THR A 118 9.10 3.33 -1.29
N LEU A 119 9.16 3.38 -2.62
CA LEU A 119 8.59 2.35 -3.49
C LEU A 119 9.66 1.31 -3.78
N HIS A 120 9.29 0.04 -3.66
CA HIS A 120 10.17 -1.10 -3.87
C HIS A 120 9.68 -1.90 -5.07
N CYS A 121 10.49 -1.98 -6.12
CA CYS A 121 10.26 -2.85 -7.25
C CYS A 121 11.12 -4.11 -7.11
N HIS A 122 10.50 -5.28 -7.14
CA HIS A 122 11.18 -6.56 -6.96
C HIS A 122 11.01 -7.48 -8.17
N LEU A 123 12.14 -7.96 -8.70
CA LEU A 123 12.25 -9.05 -9.67
C LEU A 123 13.34 -10.03 -9.24
N PRO A 124 13.43 -11.21 -9.87
CA PRO A 124 14.59 -12.10 -9.71
C PRO A 124 15.92 -11.38 -9.93
N SER A 125 16.99 -11.88 -9.30
CA SER A 125 18.31 -11.24 -9.26
C SER A 125 19.02 -11.07 -10.60
N ALA A 126 18.51 -11.68 -11.68
CA ALA A 126 19.00 -11.44 -13.04
C ALA A 126 18.74 -9.99 -13.52
N TYR A 127 17.74 -9.32 -12.92
CA TYR A 127 17.37 -7.94 -13.25
C TYR A 127 18.13 -6.95 -12.36
N ASP A 128 18.82 -6.02 -13.00
CA ASP A 128 19.67 -5.01 -12.35
C ASP A 128 19.31 -3.57 -12.73
N VAL A 129 18.45 -3.36 -13.73
CA VAL A 129 17.92 -2.04 -14.08
C VAL A 129 16.42 -1.99 -13.77
N PHE A 130 15.99 -0.97 -13.04
CA PHE A 130 14.58 -0.78 -12.66
C PHE A 130 14.08 0.60 -13.05
N LEU A 131 12.83 0.64 -13.50
CA LEU A 131 12.13 1.86 -13.85
C LEU A 131 10.84 1.97 -13.04
N LEU A 132 10.51 3.20 -12.64
CA LEU A 132 9.22 3.54 -12.09
C LEU A 132 8.49 4.50 -13.06
N SER A 133 7.20 4.26 -13.27
CA SER A 133 6.32 5.15 -14.04
C SER A 133 5.22 5.66 -13.13
N LYS A 134 4.81 6.91 -13.36
CA LYS A 134 3.65 7.52 -12.71
C LYS A 134 2.63 7.88 -13.81
N GLY A 135 1.55 7.13 -13.89
CA GLY A 135 0.60 7.27 -15.01
C GLY A 135 1.28 6.94 -16.33
N ALA A 136 1.29 7.89 -17.28
CA ALA A 136 1.98 7.77 -18.56
C ALA A 136 3.42 8.32 -18.52
N GLU A 137 3.80 9.05 -17.45
CA GLU A 137 5.11 9.69 -17.35
C GLU A 137 6.17 8.73 -16.81
N LEU A 138 7.37 8.82 -17.38
CA LEU A 138 8.56 8.12 -16.90
C LEU A 138 9.15 8.88 -15.72
N ALA A 139 9.33 8.19 -14.59
CA ALA A 139 10.18 8.65 -13.50
C ALA A 139 11.48 7.84 -13.54
N LEU A 140 12.46 8.34 -14.29
CA LEU A 140 13.82 7.75 -14.36
C LEU A 140 14.60 8.06 -13.06
N PRO A 141 15.55 7.22 -12.66
CA PRO A 141 15.62 6.76 -11.27
C PRO A 141 16.40 7.71 -10.34
N ALA A 142 15.76 8.10 -9.24
CA ALA A 142 16.43 8.47 -7.98
C ALA A 142 16.49 7.25 -7.04
N GLY A 143 16.92 6.10 -7.57
CA GLY A 143 16.82 4.83 -6.86
C GLY A 143 18.12 4.03 -6.77
N SER A 144 18.40 3.50 -5.57
CA SER A 144 19.53 2.59 -5.36
C SER A 144 19.15 1.16 -5.75
N ILE A 145 20.06 0.47 -6.44
CA ILE A 145 19.94 -0.92 -6.85
C ILE A 145 20.73 -1.77 -5.85
N GLN A 146 20.06 -2.69 -5.15
CA GLN A 146 20.73 -3.68 -4.31
C GLN A 146 19.97 -5.02 -4.36
N GLY A 147 20.65 -6.10 -4.74
CA GLY A 147 20.15 -7.47 -4.59
C GLY A 147 18.86 -7.81 -5.36
N GLY A 148 18.71 -7.34 -6.61
CA GLY A 148 17.49 -7.60 -7.41
C GLY A 148 16.27 -6.76 -6.99
N GLN A 149 16.51 -5.62 -6.33
CA GLN A 149 15.46 -4.70 -5.91
C GLN A 149 15.81 -3.26 -6.29
N GLY A 150 14.89 -2.60 -7.01
CA GLY A 150 14.93 -1.15 -7.23
C GLY A 150 14.18 -0.42 -6.10
N LYS A 151 14.84 0.55 -5.46
CA LYS A 151 14.26 1.36 -4.38
C LYS A 151 14.11 2.80 -4.83
N PHE A 152 12.91 3.36 -4.82
CA PHE A 152 12.63 4.74 -5.26
C PHE A 152 12.13 5.57 -4.08
N LEU A 153 12.94 6.49 -3.58
CA LEU A 153 12.59 7.36 -2.46
C LEU A 153 11.86 8.62 -2.96
N LEU A 154 10.67 8.87 -2.43
CA LEU A 154 9.92 10.10 -2.64
C LEU A 154 10.00 10.94 -1.36
N SER A 155 10.86 11.95 -1.35
CA SER A 155 11.09 12.83 -0.20
C SER A 155 11.61 14.20 -0.64
N PRO A 156 11.10 15.33 -0.08
CA PRO A 156 9.88 15.42 0.72
C PRO A 156 8.62 15.22 -0.14
N ALA A 157 7.56 14.66 0.43
CA ALA A 157 6.33 14.40 -0.31
C ALA A 157 5.60 15.70 -0.69
N THR A 158 5.26 15.85 -1.97
CA THR A 158 4.49 16.98 -2.49
C THR A 158 3.15 16.50 -3.08
N ARG A 159 2.24 17.43 -3.40
CA ARG A 159 0.99 17.09 -4.10
C ARG A 159 1.25 16.35 -5.42
N ALA A 160 2.37 16.66 -6.09
CA ALA A 160 2.75 16.02 -7.34
C ALA A 160 3.16 14.56 -7.19
N HIS A 161 3.36 14.03 -5.98
CA HIS A 161 3.61 12.59 -5.79
C HIS A 161 2.32 11.76 -5.72
N GLY A 162 1.14 12.36 -5.52
CA GLY A 162 -0.13 11.63 -5.59
C GLY A 162 -0.32 11.06 -6.99
N GLY A 163 -0.46 9.74 -7.11
CA GLY A 163 -0.42 9.09 -8.42
C GLY A 163 -0.62 7.58 -8.41
N THR A 164 -0.81 7.04 -9.61
CA THR A 164 -0.78 5.60 -9.88
C THR A 164 0.58 5.21 -10.42
N TYR A 165 1.23 4.24 -9.80
CA TYR A 165 2.58 3.83 -10.11
C TYR A 165 2.63 2.41 -10.67
N ARG A 166 3.56 2.20 -11.62
CA ARG A 166 3.99 0.87 -12.08
C ARG A 166 5.49 0.83 -12.18
N CYS A 167 6.08 -0.34 -11.93
CA CYS A 167 7.50 -0.55 -12.14
C CYS A 167 7.77 -1.61 -13.21
N TYR A 168 9.00 -1.59 -13.70
CA TYR A 168 9.54 -2.47 -14.74
C TYR A 168 10.98 -2.84 -14.39
N GLY A 169 11.42 -4.02 -14.83
CA GLY A 169 12.81 -4.45 -14.74
C GLY A 169 13.40 -4.70 -16.13
N SER A 170 14.70 -4.49 -16.28
CA SER A 170 15.49 -4.94 -17.42
C SER A 170 16.84 -5.49 -16.93
N VAL A 171 17.51 -6.24 -17.80
CA VAL A 171 18.89 -6.70 -17.59
C VAL A 171 19.80 -5.73 -18.34
N ASN A 172 20.88 -5.28 -17.71
CA ASN A 172 21.78 -4.26 -18.26
C ASN A 172 22.40 -4.66 -19.62
N THR A 173 22.56 -5.96 -19.88
CA THR A 173 23.02 -6.46 -21.18
C THR A 173 21.97 -6.36 -22.30
N SER A 174 20.70 -6.10 -21.97
CA SER A 174 19.57 -6.03 -22.90
C SER A 174 18.62 -4.87 -22.57
N LEU A 175 19.13 -3.63 -22.52
CA LEU A 175 18.36 -2.39 -22.20
C LEU A 175 17.14 -2.10 -23.09
N HIS A 176 16.92 -2.89 -24.15
CA HIS A 176 15.76 -2.80 -25.04
C HIS A 176 14.66 -3.81 -24.68
N GLU A 177 14.93 -4.72 -23.73
CA GLU A 177 14.04 -5.78 -23.29
C GLU A 177 13.59 -5.51 -21.85
N TRP A 178 12.40 -4.94 -21.75
CA TRP A 178 11.77 -4.64 -20.45
C TRP A 178 10.73 -5.69 -20.10
N SER A 179 10.61 -5.95 -18.80
CA SER A 179 9.62 -6.83 -18.20
C SER A 179 8.19 -6.37 -18.50
N ALA A 180 7.22 -7.24 -18.21
CA ALA A 180 5.82 -6.85 -18.10
C ALA A 180 5.65 -5.80 -16.98
N PRO A 181 4.60 -4.96 -17.04
CA PRO A 181 4.30 -4.01 -15.96
C PRO A 181 3.92 -4.72 -14.65
N SER A 182 4.35 -4.14 -13.52
CA SER A 182 3.81 -4.50 -12.20
C SER A 182 2.29 -4.27 -12.09
N ASN A 183 1.68 -4.80 -11.03
CA ASN A 183 0.36 -4.32 -10.62
C ASN A 183 0.41 -2.82 -10.32
N LEU A 184 -0.73 -2.15 -10.52
CA LEU A 184 -0.87 -0.71 -10.25
C LEU A 184 -0.86 -0.46 -8.74
N LEU A 185 -0.09 0.53 -8.30
CA LEU A 185 -0.03 1.00 -6.93
C LEU A 185 -0.54 2.44 -6.84
N GLU A 186 -1.57 2.69 -6.03
CA GLU A 186 -2.05 4.05 -5.75
C GLU A 186 -1.30 4.65 -4.56
N LEU A 187 -0.58 5.75 -4.79
CA LEU A 187 0.02 6.55 -3.72
C LEU A 187 -0.87 7.77 -3.45
N MET A 188 -1.26 7.94 -2.20
CA MET A 188 -2.11 9.02 -1.72
C MET A 188 -1.31 10.00 -0.88
N VAL A 189 -1.50 11.29 -1.13
CA VAL A 189 -0.86 12.37 -0.35
C VAL A 189 -1.88 12.98 0.61
N THR A 190 -1.60 12.92 1.91
CA THR A 190 -2.46 13.45 2.98
C THR A 190 -1.95 14.81 3.49
N GLY A 191 -2.77 15.52 4.27
CA GLY A 191 -2.43 16.85 4.82
C GLY A 191 -2.56 18.00 3.81
N VAL A 192 -3.23 17.77 2.68
CA VAL A 192 -3.46 18.79 1.64
C VAL A 192 -4.60 19.74 2.03
N TYR A 193 -5.59 19.22 2.76
CA TYR A 193 -6.80 19.92 3.18
C TYR A 193 -7.02 19.81 4.70
N LYS A 194 -7.89 20.64 5.26
CA LYS A 194 -8.21 20.62 6.71
C LYS A 194 -8.85 19.29 7.12
N LYS A 195 -8.47 18.76 8.28
CA LYS A 195 -8.97 17.48 8.80
C LYS A 195 -10.50 17.46 9.02
N PRO A 196 -11.18 16.34 8.71
CA PRO A 196 -12.56 16.09 9.11
C PRO A 196 -12.63 15.62 10.57
N GLN A 197 -13.87 15.43 11.06
CA GLN A 197 -14.19 14.88 12.36
C GLN A 197 -14.73 13.46 12.20
N LEU A 198 -14.19 12.52 12.98
CA LEU A 198 -14.66 11.14 13.04
C LEU A 198 -15.37 10.88 14.36
N SER A 199 -16.55 10.28 14.31
CA SER A 199 -17.35 9.96 15.49
C SER A 199 -18.06 8.61 15.33
N ALA A 200 -18.32 7.93 16.45
CA ALA A 200 -19.20 6.77 16.45
C ALA A 200 -20.64 7.25 16.61
N VAL A 201 -21.53 6.74 15.75
CA VAL A 201 -22.96 7.06 15.81
C VAL A 201 -23.70 5.77 16.11
N GLN A 202 -24.64 5.82 17.06
CA GLN A 202 -25.54 4.69 17.27
C GLN A 202 -26.31 4.47 15.96
N GLY A 203 -26.28 3.23 15.45
CA GLY A 203 -27.00 2.87 14.24
C GLY A 203 -28.51 3.15 14.40
N PRO A 204 -29.27 3.20 13.29
CA PRO A 204 -30.73 3.31 13.37
C PRO A 204 -31.29 2.23 14.31
N SER A 205 -32.32 2.58 15.08
CA SER A 205 -32.99 1.65 15.99
C SER A 205 -33.42 0.41 15.20
N GLY A 206 -32.78 -0.74 15.45
CA GLY A 206 -32.93 -1.98 14.66
C GLY A 206 -31.67 -2.50 13.96
N ALA A 207 -30.52 -1.81 14.04
CA ALA A 207 -29.25 -2.36 13.53
C ALA A 207 -28.82 -3.63 14.30
N PRO A 208 -28.29 -4.67 13.64
CA PRO A 208 -27.78 -5.86 14.31
C PRO A 208 -26.73 -5.48 15.37
N GLN A 209 -26.74 -6.12 16.55
CA GLN A 209 -25.82 -5.83 17.66
C GLN A 209 -24.32 -5.99 17.33
N HIS A 210 -24.00 -6.41 16.10
CA HIS A 210 -22.66 -6.64 15.58
C HIS A 210 -22.23 -5.62 14.52
N MET A 211 -22.98 -4.53 14.30
CA MET A 211 -22.58 -3.48 13.35
C MET A 211 -22.37 -2.15 14.06
N THR A 212 -21.22 -1.52 13.79
CA THR A 212 -20.89 -0.19 14.30
C THR A 212 -20.86 0.78 13.13
N THR A 213 -21.51 1.95 13.28
CA THR A 213 -21.47 3.01 12.28
C THR A 213 -20.52 4.12 12.72
N LEU A 214 -19.57 4.45 11.87
CA LEU A 214 -18.68 5.60 12.05
C LEU A 214 -19.09 6.71 11.09
N GLN A 215 -19.30 7.92 11.61
CA GLN A 215 -19.58 9.10 10.81
C GLN A 215 -18.33 9.95 10.69
N CYS A 216 -17.88 10.14 9.45
CA CYS A 216 -16.90 11.16 9.11
C CYS A 216 -17.64 12.41 8.61
N ARG A 217 -17.29 13.57 9.14
CA ARG A 217 -18.01 14.83 8.90
C ARG A 217 -17.04 16.00 8.74
N SER A 218 -17.38 16.95 7.87
CA SER A 218 -16.59 18.15 7.60
C SER A 218 -17.50 19.33 7.23
N GLU A 219 -17.09 20.53 7.63
CA GLU A 219 -17.65 21.79 7.11
C GLU A 219 -17.10 22.10 5.71
N MET A 220 -15.83 21.75 5.47
CA MET A 220 -15.23 21.84 4.16
C MET A 220 -15.92 20.86 3.21
N TRP A 221 -16.20 21.33 2.00
CA TRP A 221 -16.73 20.48 0.94
C TRP A 221 -15.74 19.40 0.57
N PHE A 222 -16.13 18.15 0.79
CA PHE A 222 -15.48 16.96 0.25
C PHE A 222 -16.50 16.17 -0.55
N ASP A 223 -16.06 15.61 -1.69
CA ASP A 223 -16.87 14.74 -2.53
C ASP A 223 -16.77 13.27 -2.09
N LEU A 224 -15.62 12.91 -1.50
CA LEU A 224 -15.30 11.56 -1.10
C LEU A 224 -14.73 11.58 0.33
N PHE A 225 -15.16 10.61 1.14
CA PHE A 225 -14.55 10.30 2.41
C PHE A 225 -13.92 8.92 2.37
N LEU A 226 -12.80 8.78 3.06
CA LEU A 226 -12.06 7.54 3.22
C LEU A 226 -11.96 7.21 4.70
N LEU A 227 -12.19 5.95 5.04
CA LEU A 227 -11.91 5.40 6.36
C LEU A 227 -10.70 4.46 6.25
N SER A 228 -9.70 4.71 7.09
CA SER A 228 -8.54 3.84 7.23
C SER A 228 -8.44 3.27 8.64
N GLN A 229 -7.89 2.07 8.73
CA GLN A 229 -7.50 1.43 9.97
C GLN A 229 -6.00 1.61 10.16
N GLU A 230 -5.58 2.16 11.31
CA GLU A 230 -4.18 2.32 11.64
C GLU A 230 -3.46 0.96 11.76
N GLY A 231 -2.25 0.87 11.20
CA GLY A 231 -1.48 -0.37 11.17
C GLY A 231 -1.93 -1.39 10.10
N SER A 232 -2.97 -1.08 9.33
CA SER A 232 -3.32 -1.82 8.12
C SER A 232 -2.93 -1.01 6.88
N ALA A 233 -2.22 -1.63 5.94
CA ALA A 233 -1.89 -1.02 4.65
C ALA A 233 -3.13 -0.79 3.76
N ASN A 234 -4.30 -1.31 4.15
CA ASN A 234 -5.50 -1.32 3.32
C ASN A 234 -6.46 -0.20 3.74
N VAL A 235 -6.74 0.68 2.78
CA VAL A 235 -7.94 1.52 2.79
C VAL A 235 -9.15 0.63 3.02
N THR A 236 -9.94 0.92 4.05
CA THR A 236 -11.05 0.04 4.45
C THR A 236 -12.26 0.28 3.55
N GLN A 237 -12.65 1.56 3.41
CA GLN A 237 -13.82 1.97 2.63
C GLN A 237 -13.62 3.38 2.07
N ARG A 238 -14.16 3.61 0.87
CA ARG A 238 -14.28 4.94 0.25
C ARG A 238 -15.75 5.17 -0.07
N LEU A 239 -16.33 6.25 0.45
CA LEU A 239 -17.75 6.56 0.30
C LEU A 239 -17.95 7.98 -0.20
N ARG A 240 -18.94 8.15 -1.08
CA ARG A 240 -19.35 9.47 -1.57
C ARG A 240 -19.97 10.28 -0.44
N SER A 241 -19.61 11.55 -0.39
CA SER A 241 -20.13 12.50 0.58
C SER A 241 -21.61 12.79 0.37
N GLN A 242 -22.30 13.06 1.47
CA GLN A 242 -23.68 13.55 1.49
C GLN A 242 -23.72 14.88 2.25
N TYR A 243 -24.47 15.85 1.74
CA TYR A 243 -24.69 17.10 2.44
C TYR A 243 -25.95 17.02 3.31
N LYS A 244 -25.80 17.17 4.64
CA LYS A 244 -26.93 17.19 5.59
C LYS A 244 -26.66 18.18 6.72
N ARG A 245 -27.68 18.97 7.07
CA ARG A 245 -27.68 19.91 8.21
C ARG A 245 -26.48 20.86 8.26
N GLY A 246 -26.00 21.30 7.09
CA GLY A 246 -24.85 22.21 7.00
C GLY A 246 -23.48 21.54 6.82
N PHE A 247 -23.41 20.21 6.76
CA PHE A 247 -22.13 19.49 6.75
C PHE A 247 -22.07 18.43 5.66
N PHE A 248 -20.87 18.23 5.14
CA PHE A 248 -20.52 17.11 4.27
C PHE A 248 -20.13 15.93 5.13
N GLN A 249 -20.74 14.77 4.90
CA GLN A 249 -20.53 13.61 5.75
C GLN A 249 -20.73 12.28 5.02
N ALA A 250 -20.12 11.23 5.55
CA ALA A 250 -20.34 9.85 5.14
C ALA A 250 -20.43 8.93 6.38
N ASN A 251 -21.31 7.94 6.30
CA ASN A 251 -21.52 6.95 7.35
C ASN A 251 -20.95 5.61 6.90
N PHE A 252 -19.89 5.15 7.56
CA PHE A 252 -19.20 3.89 7.32
C PHE A 252 -19.74 2.82 8.26
N THR A 253 -20.34 1.76 7.71
CA THR A 253 -20.81 0.62 8.50
C THR A 253 -19.74 -0.46 8.52
N LEU A 254 -19.28 -0.82 9.72
CA LEU A 254 -18.29 -1.85 9.96
C LEU A 254 -18.93 -3.07 10.62
N ASN A 255 -18.52 -4.26 10.19
CA ASN A 255 -18.80 -5.49 10.93
C ASN A 255 -17.92 -5.52 12.17
N ALA A 256 -18.51 -5.66 13.35
CA ALA A 256 -17.82 -5.78 14.63
C ALA A 256 -17.22 -7.17 14.82
N SER A 257 -16.44 -7.64 13.85
CA SER A 257 -15.58 -8.80 14.00
C SER A 257 -14.53 -8.53 15.08
N GLU A 258 -13.95 -9.59 15.64
CA GLU A 258 -12.86 -9.48 16.64
C GLU A 258 -11.68 -8.64 16.12
N GLN A 259 -11.45 -8.57 14.80
CA GLN A 259 -10.39 -7.78 14.18
C GLN A 259 -10.73 -6.27 14.04
N ALA A 260 -12.02 -5.92 14.04
CA ALA A 260 -12.47 -4.53 14.09
C ALA A 260 -12.53 -3.98 15.53
N ARG A 261 -12.62 -4.88 16.52
CA ARG A 261 -12.59 -4.53 17.95
C ARG A 261 -11.15 -4.25 18.39
N GLY A 262 -10.91 -3.13 19.05
CA GLY A 262 -9.57 -2.70 19.49
C GLY A 262 -8.74 -1.95 18.44
N ALA A 263 -9.21 -1.90 17.18
CA ALA A 263 -8.59 -1.14 16.11
C ALA A 263 -8.79 0.38 16.28
N THR A 264 -7.84 1.15 15.77
CA THR A 264 -7.92 2.62 15.68
C THR A 264 -8.26 3.00 14.24
N TYR A 265 -9.27 3.84 14.07
CA TYR A 265 -9.70 4.34 12.77
C TYR A 265 -9.45 5.83 12.62
N ARG A 266 -9.16 6.25 11.40
CA ARG A 266 -9.09 7.66 10.99
C ARG A 266 -9.88 7.86 9.71
N CYS A 267 -10.41 9.07 9.54
CA CYS A 267 -11.08 9.44 8.31
C CYS A 267 -10.45 10.65 7.64
N TYR A 268 -10.61 10.71 6.33
CA TYR A 268 -10.02 11.71 5.43
C TYR A 268 -11.05 12.16 4.42
N GLY A 269 -10.94 13.41 3.97
CA GLY A 269 -11.75 13.97 2.89
C GLY A 269 -10.92 14.23 1.63
N SER A 270 -11.54 14.07 0.47
CA SER A 270 -10.95 14.36 -0.85
C SER A 270 -11.96 15.03 -1.79
N LEU A 271 -11.41 15.74 -2.78
CA LEU A 271 -12.16 16.37 -3.87
C LEU A 271 -12.07 15.47 -5.11
N SER A 272 -13.18 15.35 -5.84
CA SER A 272 -13.26 14.50 -7.04
C SER A 272 -12.28 14.92 -8.15
N SER A 273 -11.90 16.20 -8.22
CA SER A 273 -10.91 16.71 -9.15
C SER A 273 -9.48 16.21 -8.87
N PHE A 274 -9.19 15.78 -7.63
CA PHE A 274 -7.87 15.32 -7.20
C PHE A 274 -8.00 14.09 -6.27
N PRO A 275 -8.40 12.92 -6.78
CA PRO A 275 -8.80 11.75 -5.98
C PRO A 275 -7.65 11.11 -5.17
N LEU A 276 -6.41 11.52 -5.42
CA LEU A 276 -5.21 11.04 -4.72
C LEU A 276 -4.67 12.05 -3.70
N LEU A 277 -5.33 13.22 -3.57
CA LEU A 277 -5.02 14.24 -2.58
C LEU A 277 -6.08 14.22 -1.48
N TRP A 278 -5.63 14.17 -0.24
CA TRP A 278 -6.46 13.96 0.93
C TRP A 278 -6.19 15.00 2.02
N SER A 279 -7.19 15.21 2.87
CA SER A 279 -7.07 16.04 4.06
C SER A 279 -6.01 15.52 5.04
N ASP A 280 -5.71 16.32 6.05
CA ASP A 280 -5.16 15.81 7.31
C ASP A 280 -6.08 14.70 7.86
N PRO A 281 -5.51 13.71 8.58
CA PRO A 281 -6.30 12.72 9.28
C PRO A 281 -7.21 13.36 10.34
N SER A 282 -8.41 12.80 10.51
CA SER A 282 -9.20 13.04 11.72
C SER A 282 -8.46 12.61 12.99
N GLU A 283 -8.96 13.06 14.14
CA GLU A 283 -8.56 12.45 15.40
C GLU A 283 -8.80 10.93 15.37
N PRO A 284 -7.89 10.12 15.93
CA PRO A 284 -8.03 8.67 15.96
C PRO A 284 -9.22 8.25 16.83
N LEU A 285 -10.04 7.34 16.32
CA LEU A 285 -11.16 6.74 17.05
C LEU A 285 -10.91 5.26 17.30
N ARG A 286 -10.69 4.88 18.56
CA ARG A 286 -10.57 3.48 19.00
C ARG A 286 -11.96 2.89 19.24
N LEU A 287 -12.24 1.72 18.66
CA LEU A 287 -13.43 0.95 19.01
C LEU A 287 -13.15 0.09 20.25
N SER A 288 -13.82 0.37 21.35
CA SER A 288 -13.73 -0.43 22.57
C SER A 288 -14.32 -1.82 22.35
N GLY A 289 -13.47 -2.86 22.49
CA GLY A 289 -13.96 -4.22 22.64
C GLY A 289 -14.68 -4.33 23.99
N ARG A 290 -15.89 -4.88 24.02
CA ARG A 290 -16.56 -5.17 25.30
C ARG A 290 -15.64 -6.12 26.07
N GLY A 291 -15.11 -5.63 27.19
CA GLY A 291 -13.94 -6.19 27.84
C GLY A 291 -14.04 -7.69 28.13
N SER A 292 -12.97 -8.38 27.77
CA SER A 292 -12.55 -9.69 28.26
C SER A 292 -12.41 -9.77 29.80
N ALA A 293 -12.69 -8.70 30.56
CA ALA A 293 -12.64 -8.69 32.01
C ALA A 293 -13.68 -9.65 32.63
N ALA A 294 -14.90 -9.70 32.11
CA ALA A 294 -15.92 -10.62 32.60
C ALA A 294 -15.60 -12.08 32.22
N TRP A 295 -15.06 -12.30 31.01
CA TRP A 295 -14.70 -13.65 30.53
C TRP A 295 -13.44 -14.22 31.22
N ASN A 296 -12.46 -13.40 31.53
CA ASN A 296 -11.30 -13.84 32.31
C ASN A 296 -11.66 -14.06 33.79
N SER A 297 -12.56 -13.25 34.34
CA SER A 297 -12.98 -13.39 35.74
C SER A 297 -13.73 -14.70 36.02
N TYR A 298 -14.60 -15.19 35.13
CA TYR A 298 -15.29 -16.46 35.38
C TYR A 298 -14.35 -17.67 35.21
N LYS A 299 -13.41 -17.65 34.26
CA LYS A 299 -12.41 -18.73 34.11
C LYS A 299 -11.46 -18.78 35.30
N VAL A 300 -10.99 -17.62 35.77
CA VAL A 300 -10.12 -17.54 36.96
C VAL A 300 -10.89 -17.96 38.23
N ASN A 301 -12.16 -17.57 38.38
CA ASN A 301 -12.99 -18.04 39.50
C ASN A 301 -13.26 -19.55 39.44
N MET A 302 -13.45 -20.13 38.25
CA MET A 302 -13.58 -21.58 38.08
C MET A 302 -12.31 -22.32 38.49
N LEU A 303 -11.12 -21.80 38.13
CA LEU A 303 -9.84 -22.38 38.54
C LEU A 303 -9.64 -22.30 40.06
N ARG A 304 -10.07 -21.20 40.69
CA ARG A 304 -10.03 -21.03 42.16
C ARG A 304 -10.99 -21.99 42.87
N LEU A 305 -12.20 -22.16 42.35
CA LEU A 305 -13.19 -23.10 42.88
C LEU A 305 -12.76 -24.55 42.70
N SER A 306 -12.15 -24.91 41.57
CA SER A 306 -11.62 -26.27 41.36
C SER A 306 -10.46 -26.57 42.32
N LEU A 307 -9.55 -25.61 42.54
CA LEU A 307 -8.44 -25.79 43.48
C LEU A 307 -8.94 -25.95 44.92
N ALA A 308 -9.92 -25.13 45.33
CA ALA A 308 -10.56 -25.25 46.64
C ALA A 308 -11.26 -26.60 46.83
N GLY A 309 -11.95 -27.10 45.80
CA GLY A 309 -12.59 -28.42 45.81
C GLY A 309 -11.59 -29.56 45.97
N VAL A 310 -10.46 -29.51 45.26
CA VAL A 310 -9.38 -30.53 45.38
C VAL A 310 -8.78 -30.51 46.79
N ILE A 311 -8.52 -29.32 47.34
CA ILE A 311 -7.99 -29.20 48.71
C ILE A 311 -8.97 -29.78 49.73
N LEU A 312 -10.26 -29.50 49.60
CA LEU A 312 -11.30 -30.07 50.48
C LEU A 312 -11.36 -31.59 50.41
N LEU A 313 -11.23 -32.17 49.21
CA LEU A 313 -11.21 -33.63 49.04
C LEU A 313 -9.97 -34.27 49.68
N ILE A 314 -8.81 -33.62 49.57
CA ILE A 314 -7.58 -34.07 50.22
C ILE A 314 -7.72 -34.03 51.74
N LEU A 315 -8.25 -32.92 52.29
CA LEU A 315 -8.50 -32.79 53.73
C LEU A 315 -9.53 -33.81 54.23
N LEU A 316 -10.58 -34.09 53.45
CA LEU A 316 -11.54 -35.14 53.76
C LEU A 316 -10.87 -36.52 53.78
N GLY A 317 -9.97 -36.79 52.83
CA GLY A 317 -9.16 -38.01 52.81
C GLY A 317 -8.34 -38.19 54.09
N PHE A 318 -7.62 -37.15 54.51
CA PHE A 318 -6.86 -37.17 55.77
C PHE A 318 -7.75 -37.36 57.00
N LEU A 319 -8.94 -36.76 57.03
CA LEU A 319 -9.89 -36.94 58.13
C LEU A 319 -10.45 -38.36 58.17
N VAL A 320 -10.72 -38.96 57.00
CA VAL A 320 -11.18 -40.35 56.89
C VAL A 320 -10.07 -41.31 57.32
N GLU A 321 -8.82 -41.11 56.87
CA GLU A 321 -7.69 -41.90 57.34
C GLU A 321 -7.50 -41.79 58.86
N ALA A 322 -7.51 -40.57 59.41
CA ALA A 322 -7.37 -40.36 60.85
C ALA A 322 -8.52 -41.00 61.65
N TRP A 323 -9.73 -41.01 61.09
CA TRP A 323 -10.89 -41.68 61.69
C TRP A 323 -10.79 -43.21 61.60
N LEU A 324 -10.29 -43.74 60.48
CA LEU A 324 -10.04 -45.18 60.31
C LEU A 324 -8.91 -45.68 61.22
N SER A 325 -7.81 -44.92 61.36
CA SER A 325 -6.73 -45.25 62.29
C SER A 325 -7.15 -45.20 63.75
N ARG A 326 -8.13 -44.35 64.12
CA ARG A 326 -8.73 -44.36 65.47
C ARG A 326 -9.70 -45.52 65.71
N ARG A 327 -10.19 -46.15 64.64
CA ARG A 327 -11.13 -47.27 64.70
C ARG A 327 -10.47 -48.64 64.67
N ASP A 328 -9.15 -48.73 64.47
CA ASP A 328 -8.44 -50.00 64.53
C ASP A 328 -8.19 -50.45 65.98
N PRO A 329 -8.88 -51.50 66.50
CA PRO A 329 -8.78 -51.92 67.89
C PRO A 329 -7.74 -53.05 68.10
N ARG A 330 -6.72 -53.19 67.23
CA ARG A 330 -5.72 -54.27 67.38
C ARG A 330 -4.29 -53.77 67.19
N GLY A 331 -3.72 -53.26 68.28
CA GLY A 331 -2.32 -52.90 68.35
C GLY A 331 -1.78 -52.82 69.78
N ALA A 332 -2.26 -53.69 70.68
CA ALA A 332 -1.69 -53.88 72.01
C ALA A 332 -1.53 -55.38 72.29
N VAL A 333 -0.39 -55.95 71.89
CA VAL A 333 0.22 -57.12 72.55
C VAL A 333 1.75 -56.98 72.41
N GLU A 334 2.39 -56.88 73.57
CA GLU A 334 3.84 -56.87 73.80
C GLU A 334 4.55 -58.13 73.28
N ARG A 335 5.83 -57.98 72.93
CA ARG A 335 6.79 -59.10 72.88
C ARG A 335 7.89 -58.82 73.93
N PRO A 336 8.17 -59.75 74.86
CA PRO A 336 8.95 -59.49 76.09
C PRO A 336 10.47 -59.34 75.86
N PRO A 337 11.21 -58.81 76.87
CA PRO A 337 12.64 -58.54 76.78
C PRO A 337 13.51 -59.81 76.86
N ALA A 338 14.68 -59.74 76.23
CA ALA A 338 15.72 -60.76 76.33
C ALA A 338 16.39 -60.73 77.72
N LEU A 339 16.42 -61.88 78.39
CA LEU A 339 17.24 -62.16 79.58
C LEU A 339 18.68 -62.48 79.17
N PRO A 340 19.70 -62.07 79.95
CA PRO A 340 21.01 -62.69 79.92
C PRO A 340 21.19 -63.69 81.08
N ASP A 341 21.98 -64.72 80.77
CA ASP A 341 23.08 -65.28 81.58
C ASP A 341 22.93 -66.67 82.21
N GLY A 342 24.03 -67.42 82.07
CA GLY A 342 24.57 -68.31 83.10
C GLY A 342 24.12 -69.77 83.13
N ASP A 343 24.90 -70.64 82.48
CA ASP A 343 24.99 -72.07 82.85
C ASP A 343 26.39 -72.38 83.44
N ARG A 344 26.36 -72.65 84.76
CA ARG A 344 27.20 -73.49 85.65
C ARG A 344 28.74 -73.47 85.62
N VAL A 345 29.25 -73.26 86.84
CA VAL A 345 30.52 -73.79 87.38
C VAL A 345 30.35 -75.27 87.75
N LEU A 346 31.27 -76.13 87.28
CA LEU A 346 32.04 -77.13 88.06
C LEU A 346 33.20 -77.66 87.23
#